data_AF-A0A944CC66-F1
#
_entry.id   AF-A0A944CC66-F1
#
_cell.length_a   1.000
_cell.length_b   1.000
_cell.length_c   1.000
_cell.angle_alpha   90.00
_cell.angle_beta   90.00
_cell.angle_gamma   90.00
#
_symmetry.space_group_name_H-M   'P 1'
#
loop_
_entity.id
_entity.type
_entity.pdbx_description
1 polymer ?
#
loop_
_entity_poly.entity_id
_entity_poly.type
_entity_poly.pdbx_seq_one_letter_code
_entity_poly.pdbx_strand_id
1 'polypeptide(L)'
;MKSFLDWALELPFPKIAVIGAFAIVGAVLPTDLRPQQRVATFFIGFLAALVFGDPLRSVMGLPETWAYGMAGVLAMTGRNIAVFVIRISRDPAAFARTAVEIWRGGKLG
;
A
#
# COMPACT_ATOMS: atom_id res chain seq x y z
N MET A 1 -9.14 2.24 -34.10
CA MET A 1 -8.27 1.89 -32.96
C MET A 1 -8.40 3.01 -31.95
N LYS A 2 -8.91 2.77 -30.74
CA LYS A 2 -8.91 3.80 -29.68
C LYS A 2 -7.46 4.24 -29.48
N SER A 3 -7.20 5.55 -29.59
CA SER A 3 -5.84 6.07 -29.40
C SER A 3 -5.40 5.74 -27.98
N PHE A 4 -4.13 5.42 -27.77
CA PHE A 4 -3.57 5.23 -26.42
C PHE A 4 -3.84 6.46 -25.53
N LEU A 5 -3.98 7.64 -26.16
CA LEU A 5 -4.40 8.89 -25.53
C LEU A 5 -5.87 8.88 -25.08
N ASP A 6 -6.79 8.30 -25.85
CA ASP A 6 -8.21 8.19 -25.46
C ASP A 6 -8.39 7.21 -24.29
N TRP A 7 -7.62 6.12 -24.29
CA TRP A 7 -7.57 5.18 -23.16
C TRP A 7 -6.98 5.83 -21.90
N ALA A 8 -5.92 6.64 -22.05
CA ALA A 8 -5.36 7.38 -20.94
C ALA A 8 -6.31 8.47 -20.41
N LEU A 9 -7.10 9.10 -21.30
CA LEU A 9 -8.07 10.15 -20.95
C LEU A 9 -9.35 9.62 -20.26
N GLU A 10 -9.73 8.37 -20.48
CA GLU A 10 -10.83 7.69 -19.76
C GLU A 10 -10.44 7.30 -18.32
N LEU A 11 -9.17 7.39 -17.92
CA LEU A 11 -8.74 7.06 -16.57
C LEU A 11 -9.27 8.09 -15.56
N PRO A 12 -9.71 7.66 -14.37
CA PRO A 12 -10.16 8.56 -13.31
C PRO A 12 -8.96 9.30 -12.70
N PHE A 13 -8.45 10.31 -13.40
CA PHE A 13 -7.29 11.12 -12.99
C PHE A 13 -7.38 11.67 -11.56
N PRO A 14 -8.55 12.13 -11.05
CA PRO A 14 -8.66 12.60 -9.68
C PRO A 14 -8.35 11.49 -8.67
N LYS A 15 -8.81 10.25 -8.94
CA LYS A 15 -8.58 9.09 -8.08
C LYS A 15 -7.12 8.68 -8.08
N ILE A 16 -6.50 8.67 -9.26
CA ILE A 16 -5.06 8.37 -9.40
C ILE A 16 -4.21 9.42 -8.68
N ALA A 17 -4.57 10.70 -8.79
CA ALA A 17 -3.87 11.79 -8.10
C ALA A 17 -3.98 11.66 -6.57
N VAL A 18 -5.17 11.35 -6.05
CA VAL A 18 -5.38 11.11 -4.62
C VAL A 18 -4.59 9.90 -4.13
N ILE A 19 -4.63 8.78 -4.85
CA ILE A 19 -3.84 7.58 -4.53
C ILE A 19 -2.35 7.90 -4.55
N GLY A 20 -1.88 8.64 -5.56
CA GLY A 20 -0.51 9.10 -5.68
C GLY A 20 -0.09 9.93 -4.47
N ALA A 21 -0.90 10.90 -4.05
CA ALA A 21 -0.63 11.73 -2.88
C ALA A 21 -0.49 10.88 -1.60
N PHE A 22 -1.42 9.97 -1.34
CA PHE A 22 -1.36 9.09 -0.18
C PHE A 22 -0.18 8.11 -0.23
N ALA A 23 0.15 7.60 -1.41
CA ALA A 23 1.31 6.73 -1.60
C ALA A 23 2.63 7.48 -1.36
N ILE A 24 2.74 8.74 -1.79
CA ILE A 24 3.92 9.60 -1.51
C ILE A 24 4.06 9.78 0.01
N VAL A 25 2.99 10.16 0.69
CA VAL A 25 2.99 10.31 2.16
C VAL A 25 3.43 9.00 2.81
N GLY A 26 2.87 7.86 2.38
CA GLY A 26 3.24 6.54 2.87
C GLY A 26 4.72 6.20 2.66
N ALA A 27 5.30 6.59 1.53
CA ALA A 27 6.69 6.31 1.19
C ALA A 27 7.71 7.22 1.90
N VAL A 28 7.31 8.46 2.24
CA VAL A 28 8.17 9.43 2.93
C VAL A 28 8.21 9.19 4.45
N LEU A 29 7.11 8.70 5.03
CA LEU A 29 6.97 8.50 6.47
C LEU A 29 7.98 7.52 7.12
N PRO A 30 8.36 6.37 6.51
CA PRO A 30 9.33 5.46 7.11
C PRO A 30 10.76 6.00 6.95
N THR A 31 11.33 6.50 8.04
CA THR A 31 12.67 7.10 8.07
C THR A 31 13.80 6.05 8.07
N ASP A 32 13.49 4.83 8.47
CA ASP A 32 14.39 3.68 8.63
C ASP A 32 14.72 2.93 7.32
N LEU A 33 14.08 3.31 6.20
CA LEU A 33 14.24 2.66 4.90
C LEU A 33 15.21 3.39 3.97
N ARG A 34 15.99 2.61 3.21
CA ARG A 34 16.83 3.11 2.11
C ARG A 34 15.97 3.76 1.01
N PRO A 35 16.48 4.74 0.25
CA PRO A 35 15.72 5.42 -0.81
C PRO A 35 15.03 4.45 -1.80
N GLN A 36 15.73 3.39 -2.21
CA GLN A 36 15.19 2.35 -3.09
C GLN A 36 13.97 1.61 -2.47
N GLN A 37 14.02 1.35 -1.17
CA GLN A 37 12.94 0.69 -0.42
C GLN A 37 11.73 1.60 -0.24
N ARG A 38 11.95 2.92 -0.12
CA ARG A 38 10.88 3.92 -0.10
C ARG A 38 10.15 3.97 -1.45
N VAL A 39 10.90 3.93 -2.56
CA VAL A 39 10.32 3.86 -3.91
C VAL A 39 9.51 2.57 -4.08
N ALA A 40 10.03 1.42 -3.64
CA ALA A 40 9.26 0.17 -3.68
C ALA A 40 7.98 0.26 -2.84
N THR A 41 8.05 0.86 -1.65
CA THR A 41 6.91 1.07 -0.75
C THR A 41 5.84 1.97 -1.40
N PHE A 42 6.25 3.03 -2.10
CA PHE A 42 5.37 3.88 -2.90
C PHE A 42 4.61 3.04 -3.93
N PHE A 43 5.33 2.29 -4.78
CA PHE A 43 4.72 1.52 -5.86
C PHE A 43 3.80 0.41 -5.34
N ILE A 44 4.17 -0.27 -4.25
CA ILE A 44 3.33 -1.31 -3.66
C ILE A 44 2.03 -0.70 -3.11
N GLY A 45 2.10 0.41 -2.36
CA GLY A 45 0.91 1.10 -1.86
C GLY A 45 0.03 1.64 -3.00
N PHE A 46 0.66 2.25 -4.00
CA PHE A 46 -0.02 2.81 -5.17
C PHE A 46 -0.75 1.73 -6.00
N LEU A 47 -0.06 0.63 -6.32
CA LEU A 47 -0.64 -0.48 -7.08
C LEU A 47 -1.72 -1.21 -6.26
N ALA A 48 -1.52 -1.39 -4.96
CA ALA A 48 -2.53 -1.99 -4.10
C ALA A 48 -3.84 -1.19 -4.12
N ALA A 49 -3.74 0.14 -4.00
CA ALA A 49 -4.91 1.01 -4.06
C ALA A 49 -5.57 1.04 -5.44
N LEU A 50 -4.79 1.01 -6.52
CA LEU A 50 -5.34 0.94 -7.89
C LEU A 50 -6.05 -0.38 -8.19
N VAL A 51 -5.45 -1.50 -7.79
CA VAL A 51 -5.96 -2.84 -8.11
C VAL A 51 -7.12 -3.22 -7.18
N PHE A 52 -6.98 -2.96 -5.88
CA PHE A 52 -7.95 -3.42 -4.88
C PHE A 52 -8.96 -2.36 -4.45
N GLY A 53 -8.79 -1.09 -4.82
CA GLY A 53 -9.71 -0.02 -4.42
C GLY A 53 -11.16 -0.29 -4.82
N ASP A 54 -11.40 -0.65 -6.08
CA ASP A 54 -12.75 -0.91 -6.59
C ASP A 54 -13.32 -2.27 -6.18
N PRO A 55 -12.56 -3.38 -6.26
CA PRO A 55 -13.03 -4.67 -5.75
C PRO A 55 -13.38 -4.63 -4.27
N LEU A 56 -12.58 -3.96 -3.44
CA LEU A 56 -12.82 -3.93 -2.00
C LEU A 56 -14.02 -3.04 -1.65
N ARG A 57 -14.21 -1.93 -2.38
CA ARG A 57 -15.41 -1.09 -2.27
C ARG A 57 -16.67 -1.86 -2.66
N SER A 58 -16.63 -2.62 -3.77
CA SER A 58 -17.80 -3.37 -4.26
C SER A 58 -18.16 -4.51 -3.32
N VAL A 59 -17.18 -5.26 -2.79
CA VAL A 59 -17.40 -6.31 -1.79
C VAL A 59 -18.01 -5.76 -0.50
N MET A 60 -17.60 -4.57 -0.08
CA MET A 60 -18.18 -3.93 1.11
C MET A 60 -19.51 -3.20 0.84
N GLY A 61 -20.02 -3.21 -0.40
CA GLY A 61 -21.27 -2.52 -0.74
C GLY A 61 -21.22 -1.01 -0.54
N LEU A 62 -20.03 -0.40 -0.55
CA LEU A 62 -19.85 1.01 -0.22
C LEU A 62 -20.20 1.92 -1.41
N PRO A 63 -20.84 3.08 -1.16
CA PRO A 63 -21.14 4.04 -2.22
C PRO A 63 -19.87 4.63 -2.83
N GLU A 64 -19.98 5.15 -4.05
CA GLU A 64 -18.85 5.66 -4.84
C GLU A 64 -18.13 6.84 -4.16
N THR A 65 -18.83 7.57 -3.29
CA THR A 65 -18.24 8.64 -2.45
C THR A 65 -17.10 8.14 -1.55
N TRP A 66 -17.09 6.86 -1.19
CA TRP A 66 -16.03 6.24 -0.38
C TRP A 66 -14.83 5.79 -1.20
N ALA A 67 -14.87 5.85 -2.53
CA ALA A 67 -13.79 5.37 -3.39
C ALA A 67 -12.45 6.04 -3.08
N TYR A 68 -12.45 7.35 -2.83
CA TYR A 68 -11.24 8.10 -2.49
C TYR A 68 -10.69 7.73 -1.10
N GLY A 69 -11.57 7.61 -0.10
CA GLY A 69 -11.18 7.22 1.26
C GLY A 69 -10.62 5.80 1.32
N MET A 70 -11.30 4.85 0.66
CA MET A 70 -10.85 3.46 0.52
C MET A 70 -9.48 3.38 -0.17
N ALA A 71 -9.28 4.15 -1.22
CA ALA A 71 -8.01 4.17 -1.93
C ALA A 71 -6.86 4.75 -1.07
N GLY A 72 -7.13 5.76 -0.25
CA GLY A 72 -6.18 6.28 0.73
C GLY A 72 -5.81 5.26 1.82
N VAL A 73 -6.80 4.56 2.38
CA VAL A 73 -6.58 3.48 3.35
C VAL A 73 -5.76 2.36 2.73
N LEU A 74 -6.10 1.91 1.52
CA LEU A 74 -5.35 0.88 0.81
C LEU A 74 -3.93 1.30 0.50
N ALA A 75 -3.69 2.56 0.12
CA ALA A 75 -2.35 3.07 -0.11
C ALA A 75 -1.50 3.00 1.19
N MET A 76 -2.09 3.36 2.33
CA MET A 76 -1.44 3.28 3.64
C MET A 76 -1.25 1.84 4.15
N THR A 77 -2.23 0.96 3.95
CA THR A 77 -2.13 -0.45 4.31
C THR A 77 -1.10 -1.16 3.44
N GLY A 78 -1.10 -0.92 2.13
CA GLY A 78 -0.10 -1.43 1.20
C GLY A 78 1.32 -1.00 1.58
N ARG A 79 1.49 0.25 2.05
CA ARG A 79 2.74 0.73 2.64
C ARG A 79 3.14 -0.11 3.85
N ASN A 80 2.26 -0.30 4.83
CA ASN A 80 2.61 -1.05 6.05
C ASN A 80 3.03 -2.50 5.73
N ILE A 81 2.33 -3.14 4.78
CA ILE A 81 2.69 -4.48 4.30
C ILE A 81 4.06 -4.46 3.59
N ALA A 82 4.31 -3.47 2.73
CA ALA A 82 5.59 -3.34 2.05
C ALA A 82 6.76 -3.18 3.04
N VAL A 83 6.61 -2.31 4.05
CA VAL A 83 7.63 -2.13 5.10
C VAL A 83 7.85 -3.44 5.86
N PHE A 84 6.77 -4.15 6.22
CA PHE A 84 6.84 -5.43 6.90
C PHE A 84 7.60 -6.48 6.08
N VAL A 85 7.24 -6.64 4.80
CA VAL A 85 7.91 -7.56 3.88
C VAL A 85 9.38 -7.19 3.72
N ILE A 86 9.71 -5.91 3.55
CA ILE A 86 11.09 -5.44 3.43
C ILE A 86 11.91 -5.75 4.70
N ARG A 87 11.31 -5.59 5.88
CA ARG A 87 11.96 -5.89 7.16
C ARG A 87 12.21 -7.39 7.33
N ILE A 88 11.20 -8.22 7.04
CA ILE A 88 11.34 -9.68 7.06
C ILE A 88 12.42 -10.15 6.08
N SER A 89 12.42 -9.62 4.86
CA SER A 89 13.40 -10.01 3.84
C SER A 89 14.84 -9.61 4.20
N ARG A 90 15.03 -8.62 5.08
CA ARG A 90 16.36 -8.20 5.53
C ARG A 90 16.92 -9.08 6.64
N ASP A 91 16.07 -9.56 7.54
CA ASP A 91 16.45 -10.49 8.61
C ASP A 91 15.30 -11.47 8.94
N PRO A 92 15.16 -12.54 8.14
CA PRO A 92 14.07 -13.50 8.32
C PRO A 92 14.25 -14.34 9.59
N ALA A 93 15.49 -14.53 10.05
CA ALA A 93 15.81 -15.31 11.23
C ALA A 93 15.43 -14.56 12.52
N ALA A 94 15.72 -13.26 12.61
CA ALA A 94 15.27 -12.44 13.72
C ALA A 94 13.75 -12.38 13.79
N PHE A 95 13.07 -12.20 12.65
CA PHE A 95 11.62 -12.22 12.60
C PHE A 95 11.02 -13.53 13.09
N ALA A 96 11.57 -14.68 12.66
CA ALA A 96 11.10 -15.99 13.10
C ALA A 96 11.24 -16.19 14.62
N ARG A 97 12.34 -15.70 15.23
CA ARG A 97 12.51 -15.73 16.69
C ARG A 97 11.45 -14.91 17.40
N THR A 98 11.23 -13.66 16.95
CA THR A 98 10.19 -12.79 17.50
C THR A 98 8.79 -13.41 17.35
N ALA A 99 8.48 -14.03 16.21
CA ALA A 99 7.20 -14.70 15.98
C ALA A 99 7.00 -15.89 16.92
N VAL A 100 8.03 -16.70 17.15
CA VAL A 100 7.98 -17.83 18.10
C VAL A 100 7.87 -17.34 19.53
N GLU A 101 8.55 -16.26 19.90
CA GLU A 101 8.43 -15.64 21.24
C GLU A 101 7.02 -15.13 21.50
N ILE A 102 6.43 -14.41 20.54
CA ILE A 102 5.03 -13.95 20.62
C ILE A 102 4.08 -15.14 20.75
N TRP A 103 4.27 -16.18 19.93
CA TRP A 103 3.44 -17.38 19.96
C TRP A 103 3.52 -18.14 21.29
N ARG A 104 4.68 -18.09 21.96
CA ARG A 104 4.90 -18.65 23.30
C ARG A 104 4.40 -17.75 24.43
N GLY A 105 3.77 -16.62 24.13
CA GLY A 105 3.24 -15.67 25.11
C GLY A 105 4.29 -14.70 25.67
N GLY A 106 5.45 -14.58 25.03
CA GLY A 106 6.47 -13.59 25.38
C GLY A 106 5.96 -12.16 25.14
N LYS A 107 6.13 -11.28 26.14
CA LYS A 107 5.88 -9.85 25.98
C LYS A 107 7.01 -9.25 25.14
N LEU A 108 6.65 -8.48 24.12
CA LEU A 108 7.60 -7.63 23.37
C LEU A 108 8.32 -6.73 24.38
N GLY A 109 9.60 -7.01 24.61
CA GLY A 109 10.50 -6.20 25.43
C GLY A 109 11.05 -5.01 24.64
#